data_AF-A0A1V9VE87-F1
#
_entry.id   AF-A0A1V9VE87-F1
#
_cell.length_a   1.000
_cell.length_b   1.000
_cell.length_c   1.000
_cell.angle_alpha   90.00
_cell.angle_beta   90.00
_cell.angle_gamma   90.00
#
_symmetry.space_group_name_H-M   'P 1'
#
loop_
_entity.id
_entity.type
_entity.pdbx_description
1 polymer ?
#
loop_
_entity_poly.entity_id
_entity_poly.type
_entity_poly.pdbx_seq_one_letter_code
_entity_poly.pdbx_strand_id
1 'polypeptide(L)'
;MLKTFKYFTTILAISFLLTACSQKVVVEKPTILEVKQDTIVELSKQANDKSFNQQEQTDEYFSKYFRPWKQSKLSYSEIEAKWGFSYKNKKVYLENHNQATKEWFDKKIENANFENYNKDIKKAITLKNTNVRVLPTNSPMFYNPSLPGEGFPFDYNQNSLLKINTPLIVSHFSKDRAWAFVESHFVGGWVEINNIAFVDDDFIKDFTTNDYFIATKEKFAIYDPIFREYVKVGTIFPKKDNNFIVAKEDDNLNAKISYIQIEEEFIEKMPLSYNHENRARILKEF
;
A
#
# COMPACT_ATOMS: atom_id res chain seq x y z
N MET A 1 -45.60 -1.20 -53.72
CA MET A 1 -44.45 -2.14 -53.66
C MET A 1 -43.15 -1.47 -53.21
N LEU A 2 -42.73 -0.33 -53.78
CA LEU A 2 -41.47 0.33 -53.37
C LEU A 2 -41.43 0.86 -51.93
N LYS A 3 -42.54 1.41 -51.40
CA LYS A 3 -42.60 1.93 -50.02
C LYS A 3 -42.50 0.82 -48.98
N THR A 4 -43.17 -0.31 -49.20
CA THR A 4 -43.10 -1.49 -48.33
C THR A 4 -41.70 -2.11 -48.29
N PHE A 5 -40.98 -2.10 -49.42
CA PHE A 5 -39.60 -2.57 -49.48
C PHE A 5 -38.63 -1.69 -48.67
N LYS A 6 -38.81 -0.35 -48.68
CA LYS A 6 -38.02 0.60 -47.85
C LYS A 6 -38.25 0.41 -46.35
N TYR A 7 -39.47 0.13 -45.92
CA TYR A 7 -39.74 -0.15 -44.51
C TYR A 7 -39.09 -1.47 -44.08
N PHE A 8 -39.12 -2.48 -44.95
CA PHE A 8 -38.50 -3.77 -44.67
C PHE A 8 -36.98 -3.68 -44.53
N THR A 9 -36.30 -2.95 -45.43
CA THR A 9 -34.85 -2.74 -45.33
C THR A 9 -34.44 -1.89 -44.12
N THR A 10 -35.27 -0.92 -43.74
CA THR A 10 -35.02 -0.09 -42.55
C THR A 10 -35.18 -0.91 -41.26
N ILE A 11 -36.21 -1.75 -41.17
CA ILE A 11 -36.41 -2.67 -40.03
C ILE A 11 -35.27 -3.69 -39.97
N LEU A 12 -34.83 -4.23 -41.11
CA LEU A 12 -33.70 -5.15 -41.15
C LEU A 12 -32.39 -4.50 -40.66
N ALA A 13 -32.11 -3.26 -41.08
CA ALA A 13 -30.93 -2.52 -40.66
C ALA A 13 -30.95 -2.20 -39.15
N ILE A 14 -32.11 -1.82 -38.60
CA ILE A 14 -32.29 -1.60 -37.16
C ILE A 14 -32.09 -2.92 -36.39
N SER A 15 -32.62 -4.04 -36.88
CA SER A 15 -32.43 -5.35 -36.26
C SER A 15 -30.96 -5.78 -36.25
N PHE A 16 -30.19 -5.52 -37.31
CA PHE A 16 -28.74 -5.79 -37.33
C PHE A 16 -27.94 -4.87 -36.38
N LEU A 17 -28.38 -3.62 -36.21
CA LEU A 17 -27.78 -2.69 -35.24
C LEU A 17 -28.08 -3.09 -33.79
N LEU A 18 -29.25 -3.70 -33.53
CA LEU A 18 -29.66 -4.16 -32.20
C LEU A 18 -29.11 -5.54 -31.82
N THR A 19 -28.74 -6.38 -32.78
CA THR A 19 -28.11 -7.70 -32.52
C THR A 19 -26.58 -7.65 -32.45
N ALA A 20 -25.95 -6.51 -32.75
CA ALA A 20 -24.51 -6.30 -32.58
C ALA A 20 -24.06 -6.19 -31.11
N CYS A 21 -24.99 -6.30 -30.15
CA CYS A 21 -24.66 -6.34 -28.73
C CYS A 21 -24.03 -7.69 -28.33
N SER A 22 -22.71 -7.65 -28.17
CA SER A 22 -21.88 -8.40 -27.21
C SER A 22 -22.24 -9.88 -27.07
N GLN A 23 -21.50 -10.74 -27.77
CA GLN A 23 -21.34 -12.13 -27.31
C GLN A 23 -20.76 -12.07 -25.89
N LYS A 24 -21.58 -12.39 -24.89
CA LYS A 24 -21.10 -12.66 -23.54
C LYS A 24 -20.20 -13.87 -23.64
N VAL A 25 -18.88 -13.65 -23.58
CA VAL A 25 -17.93 -14.72 -23.34
C VAL A 25 -18.37 -15.38 -22.04
N VAL A 26 -18.66 -16.68 -22.10
CA VAL A 26 -18.98 -17.46 -20.91
C VAL A 26 -17.69 -17.54 -20.11
N VAL A 27 -17.56 -16.66 -19.11
CA VAL A 27 -16.50 -16.76 -18.13
C VAL A 27 -16.87 -17.95 -17.24
N GLU A 28 -16.11 -19.04 -17.33
CA GLU A 28 -16.24 -20.13 -16.36
C GLU A 28 -16.08 -19.56 -14.96
N LYS A 29 -17.08 -19.80 -14.09
CA LYS A 29 -16.96 -19.38 -12.70
C LYS A 29 -15.78 -20.13 -12.10
N PRO A 30 -14.81 -19.43 -11.47
CA PRO A 30 -13.71 -20.12 -10.83
C PRO A 30 -14.27 -21.05 -9.77
N THR A 31 -13.71 -22.25 -9.66
CA THR A 31 -13.96 -23.15 -8.55
C THR A 31 -13.55 -22.42 -7.27
N ILE A 32 -14.53 -22.05 -6.44
CA ILE A 32 -14.26 -21.45 -5.14
C ILE A 32 -13.89 -22.61 -4.21
N LEU A 33 -12.59 -22.77 -3.96
CA LEU A 33 -12.10 -23.67 -2.93
C LEU A 33 -12.31 -22.97 -1.58
N GLU A 34 -13.42 -23.27 -0.90
CA GLU A 34 -13.58 -22.91 0.49
C GLU A 34 -12.69 -23.83 1.33
N VAL A 35 -11.50 -23.33 1.68
CA VAL A 35 -10.61 -24.03 2.61
C VAL A 35 -11.33 -24.07 3.96
N LYS A 36 -11.66 -25.27 4.44
CA LYS A 36 -12.25 -25.44 5.76
C LYS A 36 -11.29 -24.91 6.82
N GLN A 37 -11.82 -24.18 7.80
CA GLN A 37 -11.02 -23.60 8.88
C GLN A 37 -10.20 -24.64 9.66
N ASP A 38 -10.68 -25.88 9.72
CA ASP A 38 -9.96 -27.00 10.33
C ASP A 38 -8.67 -27.35 9.58
N THR A 39 -8.66 -27.19 8.24
CA THR A 39 -7.48 -27.44 7.40
C THR A 39 -6.36 -26.43 7.69
N ILE A 40 -6.68 -25.17 7.99
CA ILE A 40 -5.66 -24.16 8.39
C ILE A 40 -4.96 -24.59 9.67
N VAL A 41 -5.71 -25.11 10.65
CA VAL A 41 -5.16 -25.57 11.93
C VAL A 41 -4.26 -26.79 11.72
N GLU A 42 -4.70 -27.75 10.92
CA GLU A 42 -3.91 -28.96 10.61
C GLU A 42 -2.62 -28.62 9.86
N LEU A 43 -2.69 -27.79 8.82
CA LEU A 43 -1.51 -27.35 8.06
C LEU A 43 -0.55 -26.56 8.95
N SER A 44 -1.07 -25.72 9.85
CA SER A 44 -0.24 -24.95 10.77
C SER A 44 0.62 -25.86 11.67
N LYS A 45 0.11 -27.04 12.08
CA LYS A 45 0.87 -28.01 12.89
C LYS A 45 2.02 -28.70 12.16
N GLN A 46 2.04 -28.68 10.83
CA GLN A 46 3.10 -29.31 10.05
C GLN A 46 4.40 -28.50 10.04
N ALA A 47 4.32 -27.18 10.28
CA ALA A 47 5.49 -26.33 10.38
C ALA A 47 6.20 -26.51 11.73
N ASN A 48 7.54 -26.56 11.71
CA ASN A 48 8.35 -26.65 12.92
C ASN A 48 8.35 -25.32 13.67
N ASP A 49 7.81 -25.30 14.89
CA ASP A 49 7.78 -24.12 15.79
C ASP A 49 9.17 -23.62 16.20
N LYS A 50 10.21 -24.45 16.06
CA LYS A 50 11.60 -24.11 16.40
C LYS A 50 12.50 -23.99 15.17
N SER A 51 11.94 -23.64 14.02
CA SER A 51 12.70 -23.55 12.77
C SER A 51 13.72 -22.41 12.73
N PHE A 52 13.61 -21.43 13.62
CA PHE A 52 14.54 -20.29 13.72
C PHE A 52 14.65 -19.76 15.16
N ASN A 53 15.67 -18.93 15.41
CA ASN A 53 15.81 -18.18 16.65
C ASN A 53 14.92 -16.93 16.62
N GLN A 54 13.80 -16.95 17.36
CA GLN A 54 12.84 -15.86 17.31
C GLN A 54 13.39 -14.52 17.82
N GLN A 55 14.27 -14.53 18.83
CA GLN A 55 14.86 -13.30 19.35
C GLN A 55 15.74 -12.62 18.30
N GLU A 56 16.63 -13.39 17.67
CA GLU A 56 17.52 -12.89 16.61
C GLU A 56 16.75 -12.30 15.43
N GLN A 57 15.67 -12.98 14.99
CA GLN A 57 14.82 -12.49 13.91
C GLN A 57 14.05 -11.21 14.30
N THR A 58 13.68 -11.07 15.56
CA THR A 58 13.01 -9.87 16.08
C THR A 58 13.97 -8.69 16.12
N ASP A 59 15.21 -8.91 16.57
CA ASP A 59 16.24 -7.88 16.62
C ASP A 59 16.63 -7.41 15.21
N GLU A 60 16.78 -8.35 14.26
CA GLU A 60 17.01 -8.04 12.85
C GLU A 60 15.84 -7.24 12.25
N TYR A 61 14.61 -7.65 12.55
CA TYR A 61 13.41 -6.94 12.11
C TYR A 61 13.40 -5.49 12.59
N PHE A 62 13.60 -5.22 13.89
CA PHE A 62 13.58 -3.85 14.40
C PHE A 62 14.77 -3.02 13.92
N SER A 63 15.93 -3.65 13.70
CA SER A 63 17.06 -3.00 13.05
C SER A 63 16.68 -2.46 11.66
N LYS A 64 15.98 -3.27 10.85
CA LYS A 64 15.46 -2.85 9.54
C LYS A 64 14.33 -1.84 9.68
N TYR A 65 13.35 -2.07 10.56
CA TYR A 65 12.17 -1.24 10.78
C TYR A 65 12.53 0.23 11.05
N PHE A 66 13.52 0.46 11.93
CA PHE A 66 14.00 1.79 12.29
C PHE A 66 15.18 2.29 11.45
N ARG A 67 15.66 1.50 10.47
CA ARG A 67 16.74 1.89 9.56
C ARG A 67 16.51 3.24 8.89
N PRO A 68 15.31 3.60 8.40
CA PRO A 68 15.09 4.88 7.73
C PRO A 68 15.50 6.10 8.57
N TRP A 69 15.32 6.05 9.89
CA TRP A 69 15.69 7.15 10.79
C TRP A 69 17.18 7.20 11.15
N LYS A 70 17.95 6.17 10.78
CA LYS A 70 19.40 6.09 10.97
C LYS A 70 20.17 6.43 9.70
N GLN A 71 19.49 6.49 8.55
CA GLN A 71 20.09 6.78 7.25
C GLN A 71 20.28 8.29 7.05
N SER A 72 21.35 8.65 6.34
CA SER A 72 21.60 10.03 5.88
C SER A 72 21.09 10.29 4.46
N LYS A 73 20.68 9.25 3.73
CA LYS A 73 20.11 9.28 2.38
C LYS A 73 19.43 7.95 2.06
N LEU A 74 18.62 7.92 1.00
CA LEU A 74 18.06 6.66 0.48
C LEU A 74 19.17 5.68 0.08
N SER A 75 18.92 4.38 0.26
CA SER A 75 19.91 3.32 0.10
C SER A 75 20.23 2.99 -1.37
N TYR A 76 19.29 3.26 -2.28
CA TYR A 76 19.41 2.97 -3.71
C TYR A 76 19.79 4.20 -4.54
N SER A 77 20.35 3.96 -5.71
CA SER A 77 20.78 5.00 -6.65
C SER A 77 19.59 5.73 -7.29
N GLU A 78 19.84 6.93 -7.83
CA GLU A 78 18.83 7.69 -8.57
C GLU A 78 18.31 6.92 -9.80
N ILE A 79 19.19 6.14 -10.45
CA ILE A 79 18.82 5.33 -11.63
C ILE A 79 17.82 4.25 -11.22
N GLU A 80 18.09 3.53 -10.13
CA GLU A 80 17.16 2.55 -9.57
C GLU A 80 15.87 3.24 -9.15
N ALA A 81 15.94 4.41 -8.52
CA ALA A 81 14.76 5.18 -8.09
C ALA A 81 13.83 5.58 -9.26
N LYS A 82 14.39 5.74 -10.46
CA LYS A 82 13.68 6.10 -11.70
C LYS A 82 13.10 4.91 -12.46
N TRP A 83 13.15 3.69 -11.93
CA TRP A 83 12.68 2.48 -12.63
C TRP A 83 11.25 2.62 -13.21
N GLY A 84 10.37 3.32 -12.49
CA GLY A 84 8.99 3.59 -12.88
C GLY A 84 8.85 4.42 -14.16
N PHE A 85 9.87 5.17 -14.57
CA PHE A 85 9.83 5.94 -15.80
C PHE A 85 9.85 5.07 -17.06
N SER A 86 10.22 3.79 -16.93
CA SER A 86 10.17 2.82 -18.03
C SER A 86 8.75 2.56 -18.56
N TYR A 87 7.70 2.84 -17.78
CA TYR A 87 6.31 2.67 -18.21
C TYR A 87 5.91 3.58 -19.38
N LYS A 88 6.61 4.71 -19.58
CA LYS A 88 6.40 5.58 -20.75
C LYS A 88 6.66 4.87 -22.09
N ASN A 89 7.42 3.77 -22.06
CA ASN A 89 7.75 2.96 -23.22
C ASN A 89 6.79 1.77 -23.40
N LYS A 90 5.72 1.68 -22.59
CA LYS A 90 4.74 0.59 -22.61
C LYS A 90 3.36 1.12 -22.99
N LYS A 91 2.48 0.22 -23.44
CA LYS A 91 1.06 0.54 -23.65
C LYS A 91 0.33 0.48 -22.31
N VAL A 92 0.18 1.64 -21.67
CA VAL A 92 -0.51 1.79 -20.40
C VAL A 92 -1.89 2.39 -20.62
N TYR A 93 -2.90 1.85 -19.95
CA TYR A 93 -4.28 2.32 -19.95
C TYR A 93 -4.61 2.92 -18.58
N LEU A 94 -5.35 4.03 -18.58
CA LEU A 94 -5.71 4.77 -17.38
C LEU A 94 -7.11 4.36 -16.85
N GLU A 95 -7.61 5.07 -15.85
CA GLU A 95 -8.91 4.82 -15.19
C GLU A 95 -10.10 4.80 -16.16
N ASN A 96 -10.00 5.50 -17.30
CA ASN A 96 -11.03 5.57 -18.33
C ASN A 96 -10.81 4.54 -19.46
N HIS A 97 -9.89 3.60 -19.28
CA HIS A 97 -9.46 2.60 -20.27
C HIS A 97 -8.92 3.20 -21.58
N ASN A 98 -8.56 4.49 -21.60
CA ASN A 98 -7.82 5.08 -22.71
C ASN A 98 -6.33 4.93 -22.48
N GLN A 99 -5.58 4.80 -23.56
CA GLN A 99 -4.13 4.73 -23.49
C GLN A 99 -3.55 6.06 -22.98
N ALA A 100 -2.63 5.98 -22.01
CA ALA A 100 -1.85 7.11 -21.55
C ALA A 100 -1.03 7.70 -22.70
N THR A 101 -1.10 9.02 -22.89
CA THR A 101 -0.34 9.70 -23.93
C THR A 101 1.09 9.98 -23.49
N LYS A 102 1.96 10.34 -24.44
CA LYS A 102 3.32 10.76 -24.13
C LYS A 102 3.32 11.98 -23.19
N GLU A 103 2.46 12.96 -23.47
CA GLU A 103 2.34 14.19 -22.69
C GLU A 103 1.89 13.91 -21.25
N TRP A 104 1.05 12.89 -21.06
CA TRP A 104 0.67 12.45 -19.72
C TRP A 104 1.88 11.95 -18.94
N PHE A 105 2.70 11.08 -19.52
CA PHE A 105 3.93 10.58 -18.89
C PHE A 105 4.94 11.69 -18.64
N ASP A 106 5.18 12.56 -19.63
CA ASP A 106 6.14 13.65 -19.53
C ASP A 106 5.79 14.56 -18.33
N LYS A 107 4.50 14.89 -18.14
CA LYS A 107 4.04 15.67 -16.98
C LYS A 107 4.35 14.99 -15.64
N LYS A 108 4.13 13.67 -15.53
CA LYS A 108 4.41 12.93 -14.27
C LYS A 108 5.91 12.81 -14.01
N ILE A 109 6.71 12.58 -15.05
CA ILE A 109 8.17 12.50 -14.97
C ILE A 109 8.76 13.86 -14.61
N GLU A 110 8.25 14.94 -15.19
CA GLU A 110 8.66 16.29 -14.86
C GLU A 110 8.29 16.63 -13.40
N ASN A 111 7.06 16.34 -12.98
CA ASN A 111 6.61 16.59 -11.62
C ASN A 111 7.42 15.80 -10.58
N ALA A 112 7.95 14.63 -10.95
CA ALA A 112 8.74 13.79 -10.07
C ALA A 112 10.09 14.40 -9.63
N ASN A 113 10.55 15.51 -10.22
CA ASN A 113 11.61 16.36 -9.63
C ASN A 113 12.91 15.64 -9.18
N PHE A 114 13.34 14.60 -9.90
CA PHE A 114 14.52 13.81 -9.50
C PHE A 114 15.85 14.57 -9.52
N GLU A 115 15.89 15.77 -10.10
CA GLU A 115 17.04 16.67 -9.93
C GLU A 115 17.31 16.99 -8.45
N ASN A 116 16.33 16.80 -7.56
CA ASN A 116 16.47 16.98 -6.12
C ASN A 116 16.70 15.68 -5.33
N TYR A 117 16.91 14.55 -6.01
CA TYR A 117 17.11 13.26 -5.36
C TYR A 117 18.23 13.33 -4.30
N ASN A 118 17.87 13.02 -3.06
CA ASN A 118 18.73 13.02 -1.88
C ASN A 118 19.39 14.38 -1.54
N LYS A 119 18.82 15.51 -1.97
CA LYS A 119 19.37 16.85 -1.67
C LYS A 119 18.85 17.45 -0.35
N ASP A 120 17.58 17.19 0.01
CA ASP A 120 16.97 17.67 1.26
C ASP A 120 16.33 16.49 2.00
N ILE A 121 17.19 15.75 2.69
CA ILE A 121 16.80 14.54 3.40
C ILE A 121 16.01 14.91 4.65
N LYS A 122 14.84 14.29 4.80
CA LYS A 122 14.03 14.39 6.02
C LYS A 122 13.70 13.01 6.54
N LYS A 123 13.46 12.90 7.84
CA LYS A 123 12.88 11.71 8.44
C LYS A 123 11.38 11.94 8.58
N ALA A 124 10.58 10.90 8.37
CA ALA A 124 9.14 10.98 8.47
C ALA A 124 8.54 9.69 9.06
N ILE A 125 7.25 9.71 9.30
CA ILE A 125 6.45 8.56 9.71
C ILE A 125 5.09 8.59 9.02
N THR A 126 4.50 7.44 8.72
CA THR A 126 3.13 7.37 8.19
C THR A 126 2.09 7.65 9.27
N LEU A 127 1.10 8.46 8.92
CA LEU A 127 -0.01 8.85 9.78
C LEU A 127 -1.23 7.92 9.69
N LYS A 128 -1.28 7.12 8.62
CA LYS A 128 -2.35 6.18 8.26
C LYS A 128 -1.82 5.15 7.26
N ASN A 129 -2.64 4.18 6.86
CA ASN A 129 -2.31 3.25 5.78
C ASN A 129 -2.09 4.04 4.48
N THR A 130 -0.91 3.90 3.89
CA THR A 130 -0.40 4.80 2.85
C THR A 130 0.02 4.00 1.62
N ASN A 131 -0.58 4.32 0.47
CA ASN A 131 -0.18 3.74 -0.80
C ASN A 131 1.20 4.26 -1.21
N VAL A 132 2.08 3.34 -1.59
CA VAL A 132 3.35 3.64 -2.23
C VAL A 132 3.14 3.50 -3.73
N ARG A 133 3.36 4.59 -4.46
CA ARG A 133 3.12 4.70 -5.90
C ARG A 133 4.43 4.66 -6.68
N VAL A 134 4.35 4.19 -7.93
CA VAL A 134 5.48 4.15 -8.86
C VAL A 134 5.76 5.54 -9.45
N LEU A 135 4.70 6.29 -9.77
CA LEU A 135 4.71 7.68 -10.21
C LEU A 135 3.89 8.53 -9.23
N PRO A 136 4.18 9.84 -9.08
CA PRO A 136 3.46 10.74 -8.18
C PRO A 136 2.06 11.09 -8.72
N THR A 137 1.16 10.12 -8.71
CA THR A 137 -0.22 10.25 -9.20
C THR A 137 -1.13 9.17 -8.61
N ASN A 138 -2.39 9.54 -8.37
CA ASN A 138 -3.45 8.61 -7.98
C ASN A 138 -4.08 7.87 -9.16
N SER A 139 -3.82 8.31 -10.41
CA SER A 139 -4.26 7.56 -11.58
C SER A 139 -3.67 6.15 -11.56
N PRO A 140 -4.48 5.11 -11.83
CA PRO A 140 -3.98 3.78 -12.04
C PRO A 140 -3.24 3.67 -13.37
N MET A 141 -2.41 2.64 -13.48
CA MET A 141 -1.77 2.25 -14.72
C MET A 141 -2.06 0.78 -14.97
N PHE A 142 -2.89 0.47 -15.95
CA PHE A 142 -3.20 -0.89 -16.36
C PHE A 142 -2.45 -1.25 -17.65
N TYR A 143 -2.18 -2.53 -17.92
CA TYR A 143 -2.03 -2.96 -19.31
C TYR A 143 -3.40 -3.24 -19.93
N ASN A 144 -3.44 -3.94 -21.07
CA ASN A 144 -4.65 -4.10 -21.87
C ASN A 144 -5.79 -4.74 -21.07
N PRO A 145 -6.86 -3.99 -20.72
CA PRO A 145 -7.95 -4.51 -19.88
C PRO A 145 -8.74 -5.66 -20.52
N SER A 146 -8.58 -5.90 -21.83
CA SER A 146 -9.19 -7.02 -22.53
C SER A 146 -8.46 -8.36 -22.33
N LEU A 147 -7.29 -8.37 -21.68
CA LEU A 147 -6.53 -9.59 -21.42
C LEU A 147 -6.82 -10.12 -20.00
N PRO A 148 -6.96 -11.45 -19.81
CA PRO A 148 -7.06 -12.03 -18.48
C PRO A 148 -5.83 -11.70 -17.62
N GLY A 149 -6.05 -11.29 -16.37
CA GLY A 149 -4.97 -10.89 -15.45
C GLY A 149 -4.46 -9.47 -15.67
N GLU A 150 -5.08 -8.69 -16.57
CA GLU A 150 -4.78 -7.29 -16.83
C GLU A 150 -6.01 -6.41 -16.56
N GLY A 151 -5.83 -5.09 -16.57
CA GLY A 151 -6.90 -4.17 -16.19
C GLY A 151 -7.15 -4.16 -14.68
N PHE A 152 -8.31 -3.67 -14.26
CA PHE A 152 -8.69 -3.69 -12.85
C PHE A 152 -8.75 -5.14 -12.31
N PRO A 153 -8.19 -5.45 -11.13
CA PRO A 153 -7.60 -4.53 -10.12
C PRO A 153 -6.07 -4.38 -10.18
N PHE A 154 -5.40 -4.83 -11.25
CA PHE A 154 -3.94 -4.85 -11.40
C PHE A 154 -3.34 -3.49 -11.76
N ASP A 155 -3.48 -2.52 -10.86
CA ASP A 155 -2.87 -1.20 -11.01
C ASP A 155 -1.34 -1.28 -10.84
N TYR A 156 -0.60 -1.19 -11.94
CA TYR A 156 0.86 -1.19 -11.97
C TYR A 156 1.50 0.07 -11.39
N ASN A 157 0.72 1.11 -11.08
CA ASN A 157 1.20 2.25 -10.31
C ASN A 157 1.11 2.01 -8.80
N GLN A 158 0.39 0.98 -8.35
CA GLN A 158 0.41 0.53 -6.96
C GLN A 158 1.65 -0.33 -6.70
N ASN A 159 2.68 0.24 -6.08
CA ASN A 159 3.89 -0.51 -5.73
C ASN A 159 3.69 -1.33 -4.44
N SER A 160 3.17 -0.69 -3.39
CA SER A 160 2.98 -1.34 -2.09
C SER A 160 2.07 -0.52 -1.17
N LEU A 161 1.85 -1.00 0.05
CA LEU A 161 1.11 -0.31 1.10
C LEU A 161 1.97 -0.27 2.38
N LEU A 162 2.17 0.91 2.92
CA LEU A 162 2.73 1.12 4.25
C LEU A 162 1.60 1.20 5.27
N LYS A 163 1.77 0.58 6.43
CA LYS A 163 0.79 0.71 7.53
C LYS A 163 1.01 2.04 8.25
N ILE A 164 0.03 2.50 9.04
CA ILE A 164 0.25 3.59 10.01
C ILE A 164 1.51 3.31 10.86
N ASN A 165 2.14 4.37 11.38
CA ASN A 165 3.30 4.29 12.27
C ASN A 165 4.59 3.76 11.63
N THR A 166 4.68 3.63 10.31
CA THR A 166 5.88 3.11 9.64
C THR A 166 6.95 4.22 9.49
N PRO A 167 8.18 4.02 10.00
CA PRO A 167 9.30 4.94 9.81
C PRO A 167 9.67 5.11 8.33
N LEU A 168 10.00 6.35 7.94
CA LEU A 168 10.38 6.72 6.59
C LEU A 168 11.59 7.66 6.58
N ILE A 169 12.33 7.60 5.48
CA ILE A 169 13.25 8.64 5.04
C ILE A 169 12.72 9.23 3.74
N VAL A 170 12.75 10.55 3.65
CA VAL A 170 12.27 11.33 2.50
C VAL A 170 13.48 11.85 1.74
N SER A 171 13.51 11.59 0.44
CA SER A 171 14.56 12.01 -0.47
C SER A 171 14.37 13.46 -0.92
N HIS A 172 13.16 13.74 -1.41
CA HIS A 172 12.74 15.00 -2.01
C HIS A 172 11.22 15.00 -2.23
N PHE A 173 10.71 16.14 -2.70
CA PHE A 173 9.31 16.33 -3.07
C PHE A 173 9.16 16.50 -4.58
N SER A 174 7.99 16.13 -5.07
CA SER A 174 7.49 16.52 -6.39
C SER A 174 7.44 18.05 -6.56
N LYS A 175 7.41 18.53 -7.81
CA LYS A 175 7.40 19.98 -8.12
C LYS A 175 6.16 20.67 -7.55
N ASP A 176 5.01 20.01 -7.59
CA ASP A 176 3.75 20.49 -6.99
C ASP A 176 3.68 20.33 -5.46
N ARG A 177 4.67 19.68 -4.84
CA ARG A 177 4.77 19.38 -3.41
C ARG A 177 3.64 18.50 -2.85
N ALA A 178 2.80 17.90 -3.70
CA ALA A 178 1.74 17.01 -3.26
C ALA A 178 2.26 15.60 -2.90
N TRP A 179 3.47 15.28 -3.34
CA TRP A 179 4.10 13.96 -3.16
C TRP A 179 5.51 14.04 -2.61
N ALA A 180 5.86 13.08 -1.75
CA ALA A 180 7.19 12.83 -1.25
C ALA A 180 7.73 11.51 -1.83
N PHE A 181 9.00 11.48 -2.26
CA PHE A 181 9.67 10.24 -2.62
C PHE A 181 10.40 9.69 -1.40
N VAL A 182 10.02 8.50 -0.96
CA VAL A 182 10.41 7.95 0.35
C VAL A 182 11.00 6.55 0.24
N GLU A 183 11.69 6.15 1.31
CA GLU A 183 12.08 4.76 1.56
C GLU A 183 11.66 4.37 3.00
N SER A 184 11.10 3.17 3.12
CA SER A 184 10.80 2.49 4.38
C SER A 184 11.79 1.34 4.62
N HIS A 185 11.50 0.48 5.59
CA HIS A 185 12.32 -0.71 5.84
C HIS A 185 12.24 -1.79 4.74
N PHE A 186 11.24 -1.76 3.87
CA PHE A 186 11.03 -2.80 2.85
C PHE A 186 10.66 -2.30 1.46
N VAL A 187 10.25 -1.04 1.31
CA VAL A 187 9.82 -0.47 0.02
C VAL A 187 10.12 1.01 -0.07
N GLY A 188 10.42 1.50 -1.28
CA GLY A 188 10.49 2.91 -1.62
C GLY A 188 9.56 3.28 -2.77
N GLY A 189 9.25 4.57 -2.89
CA GLY A 189 8.35 5.10 -3.92
C GLY A 189 7.71 6.43 -3.53
N TRP A 190 6.67 6.82 -4.26
CA TRP A 190 5.93 8.06 -4.04
C TRP A 190 4.79 7.87 -3.05
N VAL A 191 4.68 8.75 -2.07
CA VAL A 191 3.54 8.82 -1.14
C VAL A 191 2.96 10.23 -1.15
N GLU A 192 1.65 10.37 -0.94
CA GLU A 192 1.03 11.68 -0.78
C GLU A 192 1.52 12.34 0.51
N ILE A 193 1.78 13.64 0.46
CA ILE A 193 2.37 14.39 1.57
C ILE A 193 1.48 14.36 2.82
N ASN A 194 0.16 14.42 2.66
CA ASN A 194 -0.83 14.41 3.75
C ASN A 194 -0.99 13.05 4.45
N ASN A 195 -0.20 12.05 4.05
CA ASN A 195 -0.23 10.72 4.65
C ASN A 195 0.98 10.50 5.59
N ILE A 196 1.90 11.47 5.66
CA ILE A 196 3.13 11.40 6.44
C ILE A 196 3.34 12.68 7.25
N ALA A 197 4.12 12.59 8.33
CA ALA A 197 4.61 13.74 9.08
C ALA A 197 6.12 13.64 9.29
N PHE A 198 6.82 14.78 9.32
CA PHE A 198 8.25 14.86 9.57
C PHE A 198 8.57 14.66 11.04
N VAL A 199 9.59 13.86 11.33
CA VAL A 199 9.98 13.55 12.71
C VAL A 199 11.31 14.24 13.05
N ASP A 200 11.41 14.78 14.26
CA ASP A 200 12.66 15.24 14.86
C ASP A 200 13.25 14.16 15.78
N ASP A 201 14.44 14.44 16.33
CA ASP A 201 15.13 13.47 17.19
C ASP A 201 14.39 13.23 18.52
N ASP A 202 13.64 14.21 19.02
CA ASP A 202 12.81 14.07 20.23
C ASP A 202 11.63 13.12 19.98
N PHE A 203 10.93 13.28 18.86
CA PHE A 203 9.88 12.35 18.43
C PHE A 203 10.45 10.94 18.26
N ILE A 204 11.59 10.80 17.57
CA ILE A 204 12.23 9.49 17.34
C ILE A 204 12.55 8.81 18.67
N LYS A 205 13.13 9.55 19.62
CA LYS A 205 13.45 9.06 20.95
C LYS A 205 12.19 8.59 21.70
N ASP A 206 11.12 9.39 21.69
CA ASP A 206 9.88 9.07 22.39
C ASP A 206 9.11 7.90 21.74
N PHE A 207 9.21 7.76 20.42
CA PHE A 207 8.58 6.68 19.67
C PHE A 207 9.36 5.35 19.82
N THR A 208 10.67 5.41 20.07
CA THR A 208 11.53 4.23 20.21
C THR A 208 11.56 3.71 21.65
N THR A 209 10.43 3.15 22.11
CA THR A 209 10.23 2.78 23.53
C THR A 209 10.90 1.47 23.95
N ASN A 210 11.28 0.60 22.99
CA ASN A 210 11.65 -0.80 23.21
C ASN A 210 10.54 -1.67 23.84
N ASP A 211 9.30 -1.18 23.87
CA ASP A 211 8.11 -1.95 24.24
C ASP A 211 7.07 -1.80 23.12
N TYR A 212 7.01 -2.81 22.25
CA TYR A 212 6.20 -2.79 21.04
C TYR A 212 5.14 -3.87 21.06
N PHE A 213 4.00 -3.54 20.47
CA PHE A 213 2.86 -4.41 20.30
C PHE A 213 2.47 -4.48 18.83
N ILE A 214 1.88 -5.59 18.41
CA ILE A 214 1.51 -5.88 17.03
C ILE A 214 0.04 -6.21 16.92
N ALA A 215 -0.64 -5.60 15.94
CA ALA A 215 -2.02 -5.92 15.64
C ALA A 215 -2.15 -7.37 15.16
N THR A 216 -3.00 -8.14 15.83
CA THR A 216 -3.29 -9.55 15.52
C THR A 216 -4.69 -9.74 14.92
N LYS A 217 -5.45 -8.65 14.75
CA LYS A 217 -6.78 -8.62 14.14
C LYS A 217 -6.82 -7.71 12.93
N GLU A 218 -7.56 -8.13 11.90
CA GLU A 218 -7.70 -7.37 10.66
C GLU A 218 -8.88 -6.39 10.73
N LYS A 219 -8.68 -5.14 10.26
CA LYS A 219 -9.71 -4.10 10.06
C LYS A 219 -10.49 -3.67 11.32
N PHE A 220 -9.85 -3.53 12.48
CA PHE A 220 -10.46 -2.83 13.62
C PHE A 220 -10.18 -1.32 13.57
N ALA A 221 -11.10 -0.50 14.08
CA ALA A 221 -10.95 0.96 14.05
C ALA A 221 -10.18 1.51 15.26
N ILE A 222 -9.35 2.51 15.04
CA ILE A 222 -8.74 3.34 16.10
C ILE A 222 -9.18 4.80 16.00
N TYR A 223 -9.07 5.54 17.11
CA TYR A 223 -9.62 6.89 17.26
C TYR A 223 -8.64 7.83 17.97
N ASP A 224 -8.63 9.11 17.60
CA ASP A 224 -7.86 10.18 18.25
C ASP A 224 -8.41 11.60 17.95
N PRO A 225 -9.41 12.12 18.67
CA PRO A 225 -10.51 11.40 19.34
C PRO A 225 -11.59 10.91 18.34
N ILE A 226 -11.49 11.32 17.07
CA ILE A 226 -12.35 10.88 15.97
C ILE A 226 -11.72 9.70 15.24
N PHE A 227 -12.47 9.04 14.34
CA PHE A 227 -11.97 7.92 13.54
C PHE A 227 -10.64 8.27 12.87
N ARG A 228 -9.65 7.40 13.03
CA ARG A 228 -8.30 7.59 12.50
C ARG A 228 -7.99 6.64 11.36
N GLU A 229 -8.15 5.34 11.59
CA GLU A 229 -7.77 4.31 10.62
C GLU A 229 -8.41 2.96 10.95
N TYR A 230 -8.61 2.11 9.95
CA TYR A 230 -8.76 0.67 10.12
C TYR A 230 -7.38 0.01 10.16
N VAL A 231 -7.01 -0.48 11.34
CA VAL A 231 -5.73 -1.14 11.58
C VAL A 231 -5.73 -2.50 10.91
N LYS A 232 -4.62 -2.83 10.24
CA LYS A 232 -4.39 -4.14 9.61
C LYS A 232 -3.49 -5.01 10.46
N VAL A 233 -3.60 -6.33 10.31
CA VAL A 233 -2.69 -7.29 10.96
C VAL A 233 -1.25 -6.92 10.67
N GLY A 234 -0.39 -7.01 11.69
CA GLY A 234 1.02 -6.67 11.59
C GLY A 234 1.34 -5.17 11.63
N THR A 235 0.39 -4.33 12.03
CA THR A 235 0.67 -2.92 12.38
C THR A 235 1.35 -2.87 13.74
N ILE A 236 2.40 -2.06 13.88
CA ILE A 236 3.20 -1.96 15.11
C ILE A 236 2.85 -0.69 15.87
N PHE A 237 2.68 -0.83 17.17
CA PHE A 237 2.42 0.26 18.10
C PHE A 237 3.45 0.22 19.23
N PRO A 238 4.26 1.28 19.41
CA PRO A 238 5.00 1.46 20.65
C PRO A 238 4.00 1.65 21.80
N LYS A 239 4.35 1.15 22.98
CA LYS A 239 3.61 1.36 24.21
C LYS A 239 4.43 2.24 25.16
N LYS A 240 3.75 3.17 25.82
CA LYS A 240 4.29 3.97 26.93
C LYS A 240 3.25 4.02 28.03
N ASP A 241 3.65 3.58 29.22
CA ASP A 241 2.74 3.33 30.35
C ASP A 241 1.59 2.40 29.91
N ASN A 242 0.34 2.85 30.05
CA ASN A 242 -0.85 2.08 29.65
C ASN A 242 -1.41 2.49 28.28
N ASN A 243 -0.70 3.31 27.49
CA ASN A 243 -1.19 3.81 26.21
C ASN A 243 -0.34 3.35 25.04
N PHE A 244 -0.97 3.16 23.89
CA PHE A 244 -0.30 2.95 22.61
C PHE A 244 -0.03 4.28 21.92
N ILE A 245 1.08 4.34 21.20
CA ILE A 245 1.53 5.54 20.50
C ILE A 245 1.10 5.49 19.04
N VAL A 246 0.50 6.58 18.56
CA VAL A 246 0.33 6.88 17.14
C VAL A 246 0.89 8.25 16.80
N ALA A 247 1.30 8.43 15.55
CA ALA A 247 1.69 9.74 15.05
C ALA A 247 0.48 10.58 14.63
N LYS A 248 0.48 11.85 15.04
CA LYS A 248 -0.35 12.92 14.46
C LYS A 248 0.55 14.02 13.92
N GLU A 249 0.01 14.89 13.07
CA GLU A 249 0.73 16.04 12.53
C GLU A 249 0.28 17.33 13.20
N ASP A 250 1.18 18.32 13.27
CA ASP A 250 0.83 19.71 13.53
C ASP A 250 0.61 20.48 12.21
N ASP A 251 0.28 21.78 12.31
CA ASP A 251 0.00 22.64 11.15
C ASP A 251 1.18 22.80 10.17
N ASN A 252 2.38 22.37 10.59
CA ASN A 252 3.62 22.42 9.79
C ASN A 252 4.06 21.02 9.31
N LEU A 253 3.18 20.01 9.40
CA LEU A 253 3.47 18.61 9.11
C LEU A 253 4.56 17.99 10.00
N ASN A 254 4.84 18.54 11.18
CA ASN A 254 5.72 17.85 12.12
C ASN A 254 4.93 16.82 12.93
N ALA A 255 5.53 15.67 13.15
CA ALA A 255 4.94 14.60 13.91
C ALA A 255 4.90 14.95 15.39
N LYS A 256 3.77 14.65 16.03
CA LYS A 256 3.58 14.68 17.48
C LYS A 256 3.09 13.32 17.93
N ILE A 257 3.53 12.91 19.12
CA ILE A 257 3.05 11.71 19.78
C ILE A 257 1.59 11.94 20.18
N SER A 258 0.74 10.96 19.86
CA SER A 258 -0.60 10.86 20.40
C SER A 258 -0.79 9.51 21.06
N TYR A 259 -1.59 9.49 22.12
CA TYR A 259 -1.81 8.32 22.95
C TYR A 259 -3.22 7.80 22.73
N ILE A 260 -3.33 6.52 22.40
CA ILE A 260 -4.61 5.84 22.18
C ILE A 260 -4.70 4.57 23.03
N GLN A 261 -5.94 4.11 23.21
CA GLN A 261 -6.25 2.82 23.79
C GLN A 261 -6.62 1.85 22.68
N ILE A 262 -6.16 0.61 22.80
CA ILE A 262 -6.50 -0.50 21.89
C ILE A 262 -6.89 -1.68 22.78
N GLU A 263 -8.01 -2.32 22.47
CA GLU A 263 -8.49 -3.49 23.20
C GLU A 263 -7.48 -4.64 23.11
N GLU A 264 -7.27 -5.34 24.22
CA GLU A 264 -6.24 -6.38 24.33
C GLU A 264 -6.47 -7.55 23.35
N GLU A 265 -7.71 -7.78 22.91
CA GLU A 265 -8.01 -8.83 21.93
C GLU A 265 -7.51 -8.51 20.51
N PHE A 266 -7.21 -7.24 20.21
CA PHE A 266 -6.78 -6.79 18.88
C PHE A 266 -5.26 -6.75 18.70
N ILE A 267 -4.50 -6.81 19.80
CA ILE A 267 -3.07 -6.51 19.80
C ILE A 267 -2.31 -7.36 20.81
N GLU A 268 -1.08 -7.75 20.48
CA GLU A 268 -0.23 -8.52 21.39
C GLU A 268 1.18 -7.98 21.48
N LYS A 269 1.85 -8.25 22.60
CA LYS A 269 3.23 -7.85 22.81
C LYS A 269 4.14 -8.54 21.80
N MET A 270 5.08 -7.78 21.23
CA MET A 270 6.09 -8.33 20.34
C MET A 270 7.27 -8.94 21.12
N PRO A 271 7.86 -10.03 20.61
CA PRO A 271 7.41 -10.78 19.44
C PRO A 271 6.22 -11.70 19.77
N LEU A 272 5.26 -11.78 18.85
CA LEU A 272 4.20 -12.78 18.92
C LEU A 272 4.83 -14.17 18.85
N SER A 273 4.64 -15.03 19.86
CA SER A 273 5.30 -16.35 19.92
C SER A 273 5.06 -17.16 18.64
N TYR A 274 6.12 -17.68 18.04
CA TYR A 274 6.02 -18.46 16.80
C TYR A 274 5.62 -19.92 17.11
N ASN A 275 4.32 -20.16 17.24
CA ASN A 275 3.73 -21.48 17.45
C ASN A 275 2.55 -21.71 16.51
N HIS A 276 2.10 -22.97 16.41
CA HIS A 276 1.02 -23.33 15.51
C HIS A 276 -0.31 -22.64 15.84
N GLU A 277 -0.60 -22.37 17.12
CA GLU A 277 -1.81 -21.65 17.54
C GLU A 277 -1.83 -20.23 17.00
N ASN A 278 -0.73 -19.49 17.13
CA ASN A 278 -0.60 -18.12 16.63
C ASN A 278 -0.56 -18.09 15.10
N ARG A 279 0.12 -19.05 14.44
CA ARG A 279 0.06 -19.17 12.97
C ARG A 279 -1.37 -19.37 12.49
N ALA A 280 -2.09 -20.33 13.06
CA ALA A 280 -3.47 -20.59 12.69
C ALA A 280 -4.38 -19.39 12.99
N ARG A 281 -4.18 -18.71 14.13
CA ARG A 281 -4.95 -17.52 14.50
C ARG A 281 -4.75 -16.37 13.52
N ILE A 282 -3.52 -16.08 13.12
CA ILE A 282 -3.24 -15.01 12.15
C ILE A 282 -3.74 -15.37 10.75
N LEU A 283 -3.57 -16.63 10.31
CA LEU A 283 -4.08 -17.09 9.02
C LEU A 283 -5.61 -17.00 8.90
N LYS A 284 -6.33 -17.04 10.02
CA LYS A 284 -7.80 -16.90 10.07
C LYS A 284 -8.32 -15.48 9.84
N GLU A 285 -7.44 -14.48 9.84
CA GLU A 285 -7.81 -13.08 9.63
C GLU A 285 -7.85 -12.68 8.13
N PHE A 286 -7.45 -13.59 7.22
CA PHE A 286 -7.38 -13.39 5.78
C PHE A 286 -8.26 -14.39 5.02
#